data_AF-A0A960DUS5-F1
#
_entry.id   AF-A0A960DUS5-F1
#
_cell.length_a   1.000
_cell.length_b   1.000
_cell.length_c   1.000
_cell.angle_alpha   90.00
_cell.angle_beta   90.00
_cell.angle_gamma   90.00
#
_symmetry.space_group_name_H-M   'P 1'
#
loop_
_entity.id
_entity.type
_entity.pdbx_description
1 polymer ?
#
loop_
_entity_poly.entity_id
_entity_poly.type
_entity_poly.pdbx_seq_one_letter_code
_entity_poly.pdbx_strand_id
1 'polypeptide(L)'
;MPVPVLVIGGYLGSGKTTLVNHLLRSTGERVMVLVNDFGESVIDAALVEARDGDVLQLAGGCVCCQIGDDLAGALQRAVDQRPDRLVIETSGVAQPAKVATSVAMFPGLALEAVVVLADAERIRHSLADRYVGDLVTAQLRQAD
;
A
#
# COMPACT_ATOMS: atom_id res chain seq x y z
N MET A 1 5.45 20.47 -8.06
CA MET A 1 5.81 19.13 -8.59
C MET A 1 4.83 18.13 -7.99
N PRO A 2 4.40 17.10 -8.71
CA PRO A 2 3.54 16.07 -8.14
C PRO A 2 4.28 15.31 -7.02
N VAL A 3 3.55 14.85 -6.01
CA VAL A 3 4.10 14.02 -4.92
C VAL A 3 4.38 12.61 -5.48
N PRO A 4 5.61 12.07 -5.37
CA PRO A 4 5.91 10.72 -5.82
C PRO A 4 5.24 9.68 -4.90
N VAL A 5 4.74 8.60 -5.50
CA VAL A 5 3.95 7.58 -4.81
C VAL A 5 4.51 6.18 -5.04
N LEU A 6 4.82 5.48 -3.95
CA LEU A 6 5.18 4.07 -3.96
C LEU A 6 3.98 3.22 -3.50
N VAL A 7 3.57 2.25 -4.32
CA VAL A 7 2.53 1.28 -3.92
C VAL A 7 3.21 -0.01 -3.49
N ILE A 8 3.01 -0.42 -2.24
CA ILE A 8 3.57 -1.65 -1.67
C ILE A 8 2.47 -2.71 -1.56
N GLY A 9 2.70 -3.83 -2.23
CA GLY A 9 1.84 -5.01 -2.26
C GLY A 9 2.55 -6.28 -1.85
N GLY A 10 1.82 -7.40 -1.91
CA GLY A 10 2.34 -8.70 -1.53
C GLY A 10 1.37 -9.46 -0.62
N TYR A 11 1.36 -10.79 -0.75
CA TYR A 11 0.43 -11.64 -0.02
C TYR A 11 0.57 -11.53 1.51
N LEU A 12 -0.43 -12.02 2.25
CA LEU A 12 -0.43 -11.99 3.72
C LEU A 12 0.86 -12.59 4.30
N GLY A 13 1.47 -11.90 5.26
CA GLY A 13 2.73 -12.32 5.90
C GLY A 13 4.01 -12.07 5.12
N SER A 14 3.96 -11.44 3.93
CA SER A 14 5.16 -11.14 3.11
C SER A 14 6.09 -10.06 3.66
N GLY A 15 5.74 -9.40 4.78
CA GLY A 15 6.58 -8.38 5.41
C GLY A 15 6.36 -6.94 4.94
N LYS A 16 5.26 -6.62 4.25
CA LYS A 16 4.92 -5.27 3.75
C LYS A 16 5.09 -4.17 4.81
N THR A 17 4.38 -4.28 5.94
CA THR A 17 4.45 -3.31 7.04
C THR A 17 5.86 -3.19 7.63
N THR A 18 6.62 -4.30 7.65
CA THR A 18 8.02 -4.27 8.08
C THR A 18 8.89 -3.44 7.12
N LEU A 19 8.68 -3.56 5.81
CA LEU A 19 9.35 -2.72 4.82
C LEU A 19 8.94 -1.25 4.97
N VAL A 20 7.66 -0.95 5.14
CA VAL A 20 7.17 0.43 5.36
C VAL A 20 7.87 1.07 6.56
N ASN A 21 7.92 0.36 7.70
CA ASN A 21 8.63 0.83 8.89
C ASN A 21 10.14 1.00 8.67
N HIS A 22 10.75 0.09 7.92
CA HIS A 22 12.15 0.23 7.55
C HIS A 22 12.38 1.52 6.73
N LEU A 23 11.53 1.77 5.74
CA LEU A 23 11.59 3.00 4.94
C LEU A 23 11.47 4.25 5.81
N LEU A 24 10.45 4.31 6.68
CA LEU A 24 10.24 5.42 7.61
C LEU A 24 11.44 5.70 8.51
N ARG A 25 12.12 4.67 9.01
CA ARG A 25 13.30 4.83 9.88
C ARG A 25 14.59 5.14 9.11
N SER A 26 14.70 4.64 7.88
CA SER A 26 15.92 4.73 7.07
C SER A 26 16.01 6.01 6.25
N THR A 27 14.86 6.64 5.96
CA THR A 27 14.79 7.84 5.13
C THR A 27 14.95 9.11 5.96
N GLY A 28 15.51 10.15 5.34
CA GLY A 28 15.48 11.52 5.85
C GLY A 28 14.32 12.35 5.29
N GLU A 29 13.48 11.75 4.45
CA GLU A 29 12.32 12.38 3.80
C GLU A 29 11.11 12.45 4.73
N ARG A 30 10.25 13.46 4.53
CA ARG A 30 8.90 13.48 5.11
C ARG A 30 8.01 12.55 4.32
N VAL A 31 7.85 11.33 4.79
CA VAL A 31 7.03 10.30 4.14
C VAL A 31 5.65 10.25 4.77
N MET A 32 4.61 10.39 3.95
CA MET A 32 3.24 10.08 4.36
C MET A 32 2.94 8.61 4.05
N VAL A 33 2.33 7.89 4.99
CA VAL A 33 1.93 6.49 4.78
C VAL A 33 0.41 6.36 4.79
N LEU A 34 -0.12 5.66 3.79
CA LEU A 34 -1.51 5.25 3.69
C LEU A 34 -1.59 3.73 3.80
N VAL A 35 -2.24 3.22 4.85
CA VAL A 35 -2.46 1.78 5.02
C VAL A 35 -3.89 1.44 4.62
N ASN A 36 -4.03 0.52 3.66
CA ASN A 36 -5.32 0.05 3.16
C ASN A 36 -5.48 -1.44 3.46
N ASP A 37 -6.01 -1.78 4.64
CA ASP A 37 -6.18 -3.17 5.10
C ASP A 37 -7.58 -3.76 4.75
N PHE A 38 -7.73 -5.07 4.91
CA PHE A 38 -8.97 -5.82 4.76
C PHE A 38 -9.66 -6.00 6.12
N GLY A 39 -10.81 -5.34 6.29
CA GLY A 39 -11.68 -5.47 7.47
C GLY A 39 -11.46 -4.37 8.52
N GLU A 40 -12.36 -4.28 9.51
CA GLU A 40 -12.33 -3.29 10.62
C GLU A 40 -11.13 -3.46 11.58
N SER A 41 -10.15 -4.30 11.24
CA SER A 41 -9.04 -4.66 12.11
C SER A 41 -7.93 -3.62 12.00
N VAL A 42 -7.81 -2.77 13.03
CA VAL A 42 -6.85 -1.65 13.15
C VAL A 42 -5.37 -2.11 13.30
N ILE A 43 -5.05 -3.36 12.98
CA ILE A 43 -3.77 -3.97 13.35
C ILE A 43 -2.62 -3.36 12.55
N ASP A 44 -2.76 -3.23 11.23
CA ASP A 44 -1.64 -2.82 10.37
C ASP A 44 -1.23 -1.35 10.56
N ALA A 45 -2.19 -0.45 10.81
CA ALA A 45 -1.87 0.96 11.13
C ALA A 45 -1.21 1.12 12.50
N ALA A 46 -1.59 0.31 13.49
CA ALA A 46 -0.95 0.32 14.82
C ALA A 46 0.50 -0.22 14.78
N LEU A 47 0.86 -0.98 13.75
CA LEU A 47 2.21 -1.47 13.52
C LEU A 47 3.12 -0.43 12.85
N VAL A 48 2.59 0.68 12.30
CA VAL A 48 3.40 1.69 11.63
C VAL A 48 4.05 2.65 12.63
N GLU A 49 5.37 2.66 12.69
CA GLU A 49 6.18 3.49 13.59
C GLU A 49 6.46 4.88 12.98
N ALA A 50 5.41 5.67 12.76
CA ALA A 50 5.57 7.06 12.31
C ALA A 50 5.41 8.08 13.44
N ARG A 51 5.81 9.32 13.17
CA ARG A 51 5.53 10.45 14.08
C ARG A 51 4.06 10.87 13.93
N ASP A 52 3.49 11.47 14.98
CA ASP A 52 2.13 12.00 14.96
C ASP A 52 1.95 12.95 13.76
N GLY A 53 1.01 12.60 12.86
CA GLY A 53 0.67 13.37 11.66
C GLY A 53 1.19 12.80 10.32
N ASP A 54 2.13 11.84 10.34
CA ASP A 54 2.75 11.27 9.13
C ASP A 54 2.02 10.00 8.61
N VAL A 55 1.11 9.43 9.40
CA VAL A 55 0.31 8.26 9.00
C VAL A 55 -1.15 8.64 8.88
N LEU A 56 -1.71 8.41 7.69
CA LEU A 56 -3.15 8.49 7.44
C LEU A 56 -3.71 7.07 7.35
N GLN A 57 -4.66 6.76 8.22
CA GLN A 57 -5.37 5.50 8.20
C GLN A 57 -6.65 5.64 7.36
N LEU A 58 -6.93 4.64 6.51
CA LEU A 58 -8.27 4.45 5.94
C LEU A 58 -9.05 3.52 6.88
N ALA A 59 -10.12 4.03 7.49
CA ALA A 59 -11.02 3.25 8.32
C ALA A 59 -12.28 2.94 7.50
N GLY A 60 -12.39 1.70 7.01
CA GLY A 60 -13.50 1.25 6.17
C GLY A 60 -13.08 0.06 5.31
N GLY A 61 -13.99 -0.88 5.07
CA GLY A 61 -13.72 -2.14 4.37
C GLY A 61 -12.91 -2.00 3.09
N CYS A 62 -12.20 -3.08 2.73
CA CYS A 62 -11.17 -3.12 1.70
C CYS A 62 -11.44 -2.19 0.49
N VAL A 63 -10.61 -1.16 0.29
CA VAL A 63 -10.75 -0.18 -0.80
C VAL A 63 -10.67 -0.85 -2.19
N CYS A 64 -10.13 -2.06 -2.27
CA CYS A 64 -10.15 -2.84 -3.51
C CYS A 64 -11.55 -3.35 -3.91
N CYS A 65 -12.55 -3.21 -3.02
CA CYS A 65 -13.95 -3.63 -3.20
C CYS A 65 -14.96 -2.46 -3.11
N GLN A 66 -14.65 -1.37 -2.39
CA GLN A 66 -15.40 -0.12 -2.39
C GLN A 66 -14.47 1.04 -2.77
N ILE A 67 -14.37 1.29 -4.07
CA ILE A 67 -13.72 2.48 -4.62
C ILE A 67 -14.68 3.64 -4.44
N GLY A 68 -14.28 4.70 -3.76
CA GLY A 68 -15.04 5.93 -3.76
C GLY A 68 -14.38 7.01 -2.93
N ASP A 69 -14.81 7.14 -1.68
CA ASP A 69 -14.66 8.41 -0.97
C ASP A 69 -13.45 8.42 -0.01
N ASP A 70 -13.14 7.31 0.64
CA ASP A 70 -12.06 7.26 1.64
C ASP A 70 -10.66 7.35 1.02
N LEU A 71 -10.40 6.60 -0.06
CA LEU A 71 -9.14 6.67 -0.78
C LEU A 71 -8.95 8.05 -1.44
N ALA A 72 -9.96 8.56 -2.15
CA ALA A 72 -9.87 9.87 -2.80
C ALA A 72 -9.62 10.99 -1.78
N GLY A 73 -10.28 10.95 -0.62
CA GLY A 73 -10.04 11.89 0.48
C GLY A 73 -8.62 11.81 1.02
N ALA A 74 -8.05 10.62 1.20
CA ALA A 74 -6.66 10.47 1.64
C ALA A 74 -5.64 10.92 0.58
N LEU A 75 -5.87 10.60 -0.70
CA LEU A 75 -5.03 11.08 -1.80
C LEU A 75 -5.07 12.62 -1.89
N GLN A 76 -6.25 13.23 -1.71
CA GLN A 76 -6.37 14.69 -1.66
C GLN A 76 -5.57 15.28 -0.49
N ARG A 77 -5.65 14.70 0.72
CA ARG A 77 -4.84 15.14 1.87
C ARG A 77 -3.35 15.06 1.58
N ALA A 78 -2.88 14.01 0.89
CA ALA A 78 -1.48 13.90 0.49
C ALA A 78 -1.09 15.03 -0.49
N VAL A 79 -1.95 15.36 -1.45
CA VAL A 79 -1.75 16.50 -2.37
C VAL A 79 -1.69 17.84 -1.62
N ASP A 80 -2.54 18.03 -0.61
CA ASP A 80 -2.61 19.26 0.16
C ASP A 80 -1.40 19.43 1.09
N GLN A 81 -0.98 18.36 1.77
CA GLN A 81 0.14 18.39 2.71
C GLN A 81 1.51 18.39 2.03
N ARG A 82 1.60 17.88 0.78
CA ARG A 82 2.83 17.80 -0.01
C ARG A 82 4.00 17.18 0.78
N PRO A 83 3.87 15.91 1.20
CA PRO A 83 5.01 15.17 1.72
C PRO A 83 6.06 15.01 0.61
N ASP A 84 7.28 14.65 1.00
CA ASP A 84 8.35 14.41 0.04
C ASP A 84 8.09 13.11 -0.74
N ARG A 85 7.38 12.15 -0.13
CA ARG A 85 6.86 10.92 -0.75
C ARG A 85 5.59 10.42 -0.07
N LEU A 86 4.70 9.80 -0.84
CA LEU A 86 3.56 9.02 -0.33
C LEU A 86 3.85 7.53 -0.51
N VAL A 87 3.66 6.73 0.53
CA VAL A 87 3.72 5.26 0.47
C VAL A 87 2.34 4.71 0.74
N ILE A 88 1.83 3.85 -0.14
CA ILE A 88 0.54 3.18 0.03
C ILE A 88 0.79 1.69 0.24
N GLU A 89 0.55 1.20 1.45
CA GLU A 89 0.51 -0.22 1.74
C GLU A 89 -0.88 -0.78 1.41
N THR A 90 -0.91 -1.78 0.55
CA THR A 90 -2.14 -2.50 0.19
C THR A 90 -2.32 -3.75 1.05
N SER A 91 -3.57 -4.12 1.33
CA SER A 91 -3.88 -5.35 2.06
C SER A 91 -3.27 -6.57 1.37
N GLY A 92 -2.94 -7.60 2.15
CA GLY A 92 -2.37 -8.84 1.60
C GLY A 92 -3.26 -9.56 0.59
N VAL A 93 -4.55 -9.25 0.55
CA VAL A 93 -5.51 -9.80 -0.42
C VAL A 93 -5.95 -8.82 -1.51
N ALA A 94 -5.37 -7.61 -1.54
CA ALA A 94 -5.68 -6.60 -2.53
C ALA A 94 -4.97 -6.83 -3.87
N GLN A 95 -5.36 -6.06 -4.88
CA GLN A 95 -4.66 -5.96 -6.17
C GLN A 95 -3.93 -4.62 -6.23
N PRO A 96 -2.59 -4.57 -6.05
CA PRO A 96 -1.80 -3.34 -6.05
C PRO A 96 -2.01 -2.48 -7.31
N ALA A 97 -2.18 -3.10 -8.48
CA ALA A 97 -2.42 -2.37 -9.74
C ALA A 97 -3.70 -1.51 -9.72
N LYS A 98 -4.74 -1.89 -8.96
CA LYS A 98 -5.96 -1.07 -8.85
C LYS A 98 -5.67 0.23 -8.12
N VAL A 99 -4.90 0.16 -7.03
CA VAL A 99 -4.45 1.34 -6.27
C VAL A 99 -3.52 2.20 -7.12
N ALA A 100 -2.57 1.57 -7.82
CA ALA A 100 -1.67 2.25 -8.73
C ALA A 100 -2.42 3.01 -9.84
N THR A 101 -3.48 2.41 -10.41
CA THR A 101 -4.34 3.06 -11.40
C THR A 101 -5.04 4.28 -10.82
N SER A 102 -5.60 4.18 -9.60
CA SER A 102 -6.23 5.32 -8.92
C SER A 102 -5.23 6.47 -8.68
N VAL A 103 -4.00 6.15 -8.26
CA VAL A 103 -2.92 7.13 -8.07
C VAL A 103 -2.54 7.80 -9.38
N ALA A 104 -2.33 7.03 -10.44
CA ALA A 104 -1.92 7.54 -11.75
C ALA A 104 -2.96 8.49 -12.37
N MET A 105 -4.24 8.34 -12.00
CA MET A 105 -5.32 9.21 -12.44
C MET A 105 -5.55 10.41 -11.51
N PHE A 106 -4.89 10.49 -10.35
CA PHE A 106 -5.14 11.54 -9.35
C PHE A 106 -4.23 12.75 -9.57
N PRO A 107 -4.78 13.95 -9.88
CA PRO A 107 -3.97 15.14 -10.11
C PRO A 107 -3.11 15.52 -8.90
N GLY A 108 -1.85 15.86 -9.14
CA GLY A 108 -0.91 16.24 -8.07
C GLY A 108 -0.13 15.08 -7.46
N LEU A 109 -0.40 13.85 -7.88
CA LEU A 109 0.39 12.65 -7.55
C LEU A 109 1.11 12.12 -8.78
N ALA A 110 2.21 11.40 -8.57
CA ALA A 110 2.94 10.68 -9.61
C ALA A 110 3.29 9.28 -9.11
N LEU A 111 2.76 8.24 -9.76
CA LEU A 111 3.13 6.86 -9.46
C LEU A 111 4.62 6.65 -9.81
N GLU A 112 5.41 6.24 -8.82
CA GLU A 112 6.84 5.95 -8.96
C GLU A 112 7.08 4.48 -9.29
N ALA A 113 6.50 3.57 -8.49
CA ALA A 113 6.58 2.13 -8.70
C ALA A 113 5.49 1.36 -7.93
N VAL A 114 5.22 0.15 -8.39
CA VAL A 114 4.48 -0.90 -7.69
C VAL A 114 5.47 -1.98 -7.24
N VAL A 115 5.69 -2.09 -5.94
CA VAL A 115 6.61 -3.07 -5.35
C VAL A 115 5.81 -4.18 -4.68
N VAL A 116 6.05 -5.43 -5.05
CA VAL A 116 5.34 -6.59 -4.49
C VAL A 116 6.29 -7.49 -3.74
N LEU A 117 6.02 -7.70 -2.45
CA LEU A 117 6.83 -8.56 -1.59
C LEU A 117 6.37 -10.01 -1.70
N ALA A 118 7.35 -10.90 -1.72
CA ALA A 118 7.16 -12.34 -1.69
C ALA A 118 7.99 -12.93 -0.54
N ASP A 119 7.34 -13.70 0.32
CA ASP A 119 8.03 -14.54 1.30
C ASP A 119 8.67 -15.72 0.56
N ALA A 120 10.00 -15.73 0.48
CA ALA A 120 10.76 -16.74 -0.26
C ALA A 120 10.53 -18.17 0.27
N GLU A 121 10.23 -18.34 1.56
CA GLU A 121 9.97 -19.66 2.16
C GLU A 121 8.57 -20.16 1.77
N ARG A 122 7.61 -19.25 1.62
CA ARG A 122 6.20 -19.61 1.40
C ARG A 122 5.74 -19.49 -0.05
N ILE A 123 6.45 -18.74 -0.89
CA ILE A 123 5.92 -18.34 -2.21
C ILE A 123 5.55 -19.52 -3.11
N ARG A 124 6.35 -20.60 -3.11
CA ARG A 124 6.04 -21.81 -3.90
C ARG A 124 4.75 -22.48 -3.44
N HIS A 125 4.53 -22.53 -2.13
CA HIS A 125 3.32 -23.09 -1.55
C HIS A 125 2.11 -22.22 -1.90
N SER A 126 2.22 -20.90 -1.71
CA SER A 126 1.16 -19.96 -2.03
C SER A 126 0.77 -19.97 -3.51
N LEU A 127 1.73 -20.11 -4.43
CA LEU A 127 1.48 -20.20 -5.88
C LEU A 127 0.79 -21.52 -6.29
N ALA A 128 1.04 -22.61 -5.56
CA ALA A 128 0.43 -23.92 -5.83
C ALA A 128 -0.94 -24.09 -5.14
N ASP A 129 -1.31 -23.18 -4.25
CA ASP A 129 -2.57 -23.24 -3.52
C ASP A 129 -3.77 -22.94 -4.45
N ARG A 130 -4.76 -23.83 -4.44
CA ARG A 130 -5.94 -23.76 -5.31
C ARG A 130 -6.89 -22.60 -5.03
N TYR A 131 -6.78 -21.96 -3.87
CA TYR A 131 -7.65 -20.87 -3.45
C TYR A 131 -6.98 -19.50 -3.62
N VAL A 132 -5.66 -19.43 -3.43
CA VAL A 132 -4.94 -18.14 -3.44
C VAL A 132 -3.88 -18.02 -4.52
N GLY A 133 -3.51 -19.10 -5.22
CA GLY A 133 -2.45 -19.11 -6.22
C GLY A 133 -2.67 -18.11 -7.36
N ASP A 134 -3.90 -17.96 -7.83
CA ASP A 134 -4.24 -16.98 -8.87
C ASP A 134 -4.07 -15.53 -8.38
N LEU A 135 -4.46 -15.24 -7.14
CA LEU A 135 -4.28 -13.92 -6.53
C LEU A 135 -2.79 -13.60 -6.38
N VAL A 136 -2.01 -14.53 -5.83
CA VAL A 136 -0.57 -14.33 -5.61
C VAL A 136 0.16 -14.18 -6.95
N THR A 137 -0.20 -14.98 -7.96
CA THR A 137 0.32 -14.85 -9.32
C THR A 137 -0.01 -13.48 -9.92
N ALA A 138 -1.26 -13.02 -9.75
CA ALA A 138 -1.68 -11.71 -10.24
C ALA A 138 -0.93 -10.58 -9.55
N GLN A 139 -0.74 -10.63 -8.22
CA GLN A 139 0.05 -9.65 -7.48
C GLN A 139 1.49 -9.59 -8.01
N LEU A 140 2.18 -10.72 -8.14
CA LEU A 140 3.56 -10.74 -8.64
C LEU A 140 3.71 -10.17 -10.06
N ARG A 141 2.73 -10.42 -10.94
CA ARG A 141 2.72 -9.90 -12.32
C ARG A 141 2.49 -8.38 -12.41
N GLN A 142 2.07 -7.75 -11.32
CA GLN A 142 1.79 -6.31 -11.26
C GLN A 142 2.96 -5.49 -10.72
N ALA A 143 4.06 -6.13 -10.34
CA ALA A 143 5.26 -5.44 -9.87
C ALA A 143 6.03 -4.80 -11.04
N ASP A 144 6.64 -3.64 -10.78
CA ASP A 144 7.63 -3.00 -11.67
C ASP A 144 9.04 -3.58 -11.48
#